data_AF-A0A959XYA2-F1
#
_entry.id   AF-A0A959XYA2-F1
#
_cell.length_a   1.000
_cell.length_b   1.000
_cell.length_c   1.000
_cell.angle_alpha   90.00
_cell.angle_beta   90.00
_cell.angle_gamma   90.00
#
_symmetry.space_group_name_H-M   'P 1'
#
loop_
_entity.id
_entity.type
_entity.pdbx_description
1 polymer ?
#
loop_
_entity_poly.entity_id
_entity_poly.type
_entity_poly.pdbx_seq_one_letter_code
_entity_poly.pdbx_strand_id
1 'polypeptide(L)'
;MKAWKEYQEKNKDRFLNEMLDLLRIPSVSAKSEHKEDMKKCADAVKKSLLEAGCDKAEVMATDGHPVVFGEKITDPSKPTVLIYGHYDVQPPEPLELWHSGPFEPVIKDGKVFARGSADDKGQFYMHVKALEVMSQTDSLVTNVKFLIEGEEEIGSPSLEKFVASNKELLKCDIILISDSALLSMQSPSLDVGMRGLSYIEVEVTGANRDLHSGTYGGAVANPITILAKMIAGCHDENNHITIPGFYDDVLESNEEERKLLNKAPYNEQEYKDELGVKE
;
A
#
# COMPACT_ATOMS: atom_id res chain seq x y z
N MET A 1 -28.04 -21.07 -7.29
CA MET A 1 -27.14 -19.91 -7.53
C MET A 1 -25.75 -20.49 -7.76
N LYS A 2 -24.69 -19.73 -8.14
CA LYS A 2 -23.34 -20.34 -8.16
C LYS A 2 -22.95 -20.65 -6.70
N ALA A 3 -22.48 -21.87 -6.39
CA ALA A 3 -22.22 -22.32 -5.01
C ALA A 3 -21.36 -21.32 -4.18
N TRP A 4 -20.38 -20.67 -4.83
CA TRP A 4 -19.56 -19.62 -4.21
C TRP A 4 -20.37 -18.42 -3.70
N LYS A 5 -21.45 -18.00 -4.39
CA LYS A 5 -22.30 -16.88 -3.96
C LYS A 5 -23.08 -17.21 -2.70
N GLU A 6 -23.60 -18.44 -2.64
CA GLU A 6 -24.35 -18.92 -1.47
C GLU A 6 -23.42 -19.03 -0.25
N TYR A 7 -22.18 -19.49 -0.45
CA TYR A 7 -21.16 -19.51 0.60
C TYR A 7 -20.79 -18.10 1.08
N GLN A 8 -20.52 -17.18 0.15
CA GLN A 8 -20.18 -15.79 0.48
C GLN A 8 -21.30 -15.10 1.27
N GLU A 9 -22.55 -15.20 0.81
CA GLU A 9 -23.68 -14.53 1.48
C GLU A 9 -23.88 -15.09 2.90
N LYS A 10 -23.77 -16.41 3.07
CA LYS A 10 -23.89 -17.06 4.38
C LYS A 10 -22.80 -16.64 5.37
N ASN A 11 -21.61 -16.30 4.88
CA ASN A 11 -20.44 -15.98 5.70
C ASN A 11 -20.07 -14.49 5.73
N LYS A 12 -20.88 -13.62 5.10
CA LYS A 12 -20.58 -12.20 4.91
C LYS A 12 -20.19 -11.48 6.20
N ASP A 13 -20.99 -11.64 7.25
CA ASP A 13 -20.74 -10.97 8.53
C ASP A 13 -19.47 -11.52 9.21
N ARG A 14 -19.19 -12.82 9.07
CA ARG A 14 -17.97 -13.42 9.59
C ARG A 14 -16.73 -12.86 8.88
N PHE A 15 -16.74 -12.84 7.55
CA PHE A 15 -15.65 -12.29 6.75
C PHE A 15 -15.36 -10.83 7.10
N LEU A 16 -16.43 -10.04 7.25
CA LEU A 16 -16.31 -8.65 7.65
C LEU A 16 -15.68 -8.54 9.04
N ASN A 17 -16.20 -9.26 10.05
CA ASN A 17 -15.67 -9.19 11.41
C ASN A 17 -14.21 -9.65 11.51
N GLU A 18 -13.83 -10.71 10.80
CA GLU A 18 -12.43 -11.17 10.76
C GLU A 18 -11.49 -10.11 10.17
N MET A 19 -11.92 -9.40 9.12
CA MET A 19 -11.18 -8.26 8.57
C MET A 19 -11.09 -7.11 9.58
N LEU A 20 -12.19 -6.76 10.24
CA LEU A 20 -12.19 -5.74 11.29
C LEU A 20 -11.22 -6.13 12.43
N ASP A 21 -11.14 -7.41 12.80
CA ASP A 21 -10.24 -7.89 13.85
C ASP A 21 -8.77 -7.70 13.45
N LEU A 22 -8.44 -7.91 12.18
CA LEU A 22 -7.11 -7.62 11.64
C LEU A 22 -6.78 -6.12 11.64
N LEU A 23 -7.76 -5.27 11.37
CA LEU A 23 -7.63 -3.80 11.41
C LEU A 23 -7.41 -3.25 12.82
N ARG A 24 -7.82 -3.99 13.86
CA ARG A 24 -7.57 -3.60 15.26
C ARG A 24 -6.11 -3.80 15.69
N ILE A 25 -5.30 -4.48 14.88
CA ILE A 25 -3.87 -4.67 15.17
C ILE A 25 -3.10 -3.46 14.62
N PRO A 26 -2.45 -2.63 15.47
CA PRO A 26 -1.75 -1.43 15.02
C PRO A 26 -0.35 -1.77 14.50
N SER A 27 -0.28 -2.44 13.34
CA SER A 27 0.97 -2.84 12.69
C SER A 27 1.65 -1.67 11.97
N VAL A 28 2.12 -0.68 12.73
CA VAL A 28 2.79 0.51 12.16
C VAL A 28 4.30 0.25 12.02
N SER A 29 4.78 0.03 10.79
CA SER A 29 6.18 -0.32 10.50
C SER A 29 7.18 0.81 10.83
N ALA A 30 6.78 2.07 10.63
CA ALA A 30 7.62 3.24 10.89
C ALA A 30 7.91 3.50 12.38
N LYS A 31 7.31 2.75 13.31
CA LYS A 31 7.32 3.04 14.75
C LYS A 31 7.76 1.85 15.58
N SER A 32 8.91 2.01 16.24
CA SER A 32 9.56 0.94 17.01
C SER A 32 8.70 0.38 18.16
N GLU A 33 7.81 1.18 18.74
CA GLU A 33 6.87 0.77 19.79
C GLU A 33 5.86 -0.27 19.31
N HIS A 34 5.57 -0.33 18.00
CA HIS A 34 4.65 -1.29 17.39
C HIS A 34 5.31 -2.60 16.96
N LYS A 35 6.58 -2.84 17.32
CA LYS A 35 7.32 -4.06 16.95
C LYS A 35 6.61 -5.36 17.32
N GLU A 36 5.95 -5.43 18.47
CA GLU A 36 5.19 -6.62 18.85
C GLU A 36 3.85 -6.72 18.10
N ASP A 37 3.24 -5.60 17.74
CA ASP A 37 2.01 -5.58 16.94
C ASP A 37 2.26 -6.02 15.50
N MET A 38 3.42 -5.68 14.94
CA MET A 38 3.90 -6.20 13.67
C MET A 38 3.97 -7.73 13.64
N LYS A 39 4.54 -8.34 14.68
CA LYS A 39 4.60 -9.81 14.81
C LYS A 39 3.21 -10.42 14.97
N LYS A 40 2.38 -9.84 15.84
CA LYS A 40 0.99 -10.30 16.03
C LYS A 40 0.20 -10.25 14.72
N CYS A 41 0.38 -9.20 13.92
CA CYS A 41 -0.29 -9.05 12.63
C CYS A 41 0.19 -10.12 11.64
N ALA A 42 1.50 -10.36 11.53
CA ALA A 42 2.05 -11.43 10.70
C ALA A 42 1.50 -12.81 11.09
N ASP A 43 1.43 -13.10 12.40
CA ASP A 43 0.84 -14.35 12.90
C ASP A 43 -0.66 -14.45 12.61
N ALA A 44 -1.40 -13.35 12.71
CA ALA A 44 -2.83 -13.29 12.38
C ALA A 44 -3.09 -13.51 10.87
N VAL A 45 -2.24 -12.96 10.01
CA VAL A 45 -2.28 -13.19 8.55
C VAL A 45 -1.97 -14.66 8.24
N LYS A 46 -0.90 -15.23 8.83
CA LYS A 46 -0.57 -16.66 8.68
C LYS A 46 -1.75 -17.54 9.07
N LYS A 47 -2.36 -17.27 10.23
CA LYS A 47 -3.54 -18.00 10.71
C LYS A 47 -4.69 -17.90 9.71
N SER A 48 -4.99 -16.70 9.22
CA SER A 48 -6.07 -16.47 8.26
C SER A 48 -5.84 -17.21 6.94
N LEU A 49 -4.60 -17.30 6.45
CA LEU A 49 -4.23 -18.06 5.25
C LEU A 49 -4.46 -19.56 5.42
N LEU A 50 -4.08 -20.13 6.57
CA LEU A 50 -4.34 -21.54 6.88
C LEU A 50 -5.83 -21.83 6.99
N GLU A 51 -6.59 -20.99 7.69
CA GLU A 51 -8.04 -21.12 7.85
C GLU A 51 -8.79 -20.97 6.51
N ALA A 52 -8.29 -20.12 5.62
CA ALA A 52 -8.79 -19.99 4.25
C ALA A 52 -8.51 -21.21 3.37
N GLY A 53 -7.59 -22.09 3.77
CA GLY A 53 -7.32 -23.35 3.10
C GLY A 53 -5.96 -23.44 2.40
N CYS A 54 -5.00 -22.55 2.70
CA CYS A 54 -3.60 -22.82 2.35
C CYS A 54 -3.14 -24.14 2.98
N ASP A 55 -2.44 -24.96 2.21
CA ASP A 55 -1.85 -26.22 2.70
C ASP A 55 -0.64 -25.94 3.59
N LYS A 56 0.02 -24.80 3.35
CA LYS A 56 1.16 -24.30 4.10
C LYS A 56 1.09 -22.78 4.24
N ALA A 57 1.40 -22.26 5.43
CA ALA A 57 1.68 -20.84 5.63
C ALA A 57 2.74 -20.64 6.73
N GLU A 58 3.66 -19.70 6.50
CA GLU A 58 4.83 -19.45 7.35
C GLU A 58 5.09 -17.95 7.50
N VAL A 59 5.44 -17.53 8.71
CA VAL A 59 6.04 -16.21 8.95
C VAL A 59 7.54 -16.40 8.77
N MET A 60 8.10 -15.76 7.76
CA MET A 60 9.49 -15.88 7.35
C MET A 60 10.26 -14.63 7.73
N ALA A 61 11.35 -14.80 8.47
CA ALA A 61 12.17 -13.68 8.91
C ALA A 61 12.89 -13.00 7.72
N THR A 62 13.03 -11.69 7.82
CA THR A 62 13.82 -10.84 6.92
C THR A 62 14.87 -10.08 7.76
N ASP A 63 15.59 -9.13 7.15
CA ASP A 63 16.49 -8.24 7.89
C ASP A 63 15.70 -7.23 8.76
N GLY A 64 14.41 -6.99 8.45
CA GLY A 64 13.50 -6.14 9.20
C GLY A 64 12.20 -6.85 9.62
N HIS A 65 11.04 -6.36 9.21
CA HIS A 65 9.75 -7.01 9.53
C HIS A 65 9.52 -8.27 8.66
N PRO A 66 8.97 -9.35 9.26
CA PRO A 66 8.85 -10.61 8.56
C PRO A 66 7.85 -10.55 7.41
N VAL A 67 8.02 -11.45 6.44
CA VAL A 67 7.06 -11.70 5.37
C VAL A 67 6.20 -12.89 5.74
N VAL A 68 4.92 -12.89 5.38
CA VAL A 68 4.03 -14.05 5.48
C VAL A 68 3.88 -14.71 4.12
N PHE A 69 4.36 -15.95 4.01
CA PHE A 69 4.18 -16.78 2.83
C PHE A 69 3.02 -17.76 3.06
N GLY A 70 2.16 -17.96 2.07
CA GLY A 70 1.14 -19.00 2.08
C GLY A 70 1.03 -19.67 0.71
N GLU A 71 0.67 -20.94 0.67
CA GLU A 71 0.42 -21.64 -0.60
C GLU A 71 -0.69 -22.68 -0.51
N LYS A 72 -1.42 -22.81 -1.62
CA LYS A 72 -2.34 -23.90 -1.91
C LYS A 72 -2.03 -24.46 -3.29
N ILE A 73 -1.55 -25.70 -3.35
CA ILE A 73 -1.19 -26.38 -4.59
C ILE A 73 -2.18 -27.51 -4.84
N THR A 74 -3.10 -27.28 -5.77
CA THR A 74 -4.10 -28.30 -6.13
C THR A 74 -3.58 -29.30 -7.15
N ASP A 75 -2.79 -28.81 -8.11
CA ASP A 75 -2.18 -29.63 -9.17
C ASP A 75 -0.95 -28.89 -9.72
N PRO A 76 0.27 -29.43 -9.59
CA PRO A 76 1.49 -28.79 -10.09
C PRO A 76 1.50 -28.48 -11.60
N SER A 77 0.61 -29.08 -12.39
CA SER A 77 0.45 -28.78 -13.83
C SER A 77 -0.41 -27.55 -14.11
N LYS A 78 -1.17 -27.05 -13.14
CA LYS A 78 -1.99 -25.85 -13.27
C LYS A 78 -1.15 -24.57 -13.10
N PRO A 79 -1.59 -23.44 -13.71
CA PRO A 79 -0.97 -22.15 -13.47
C PRO A 79 -0.99 -21.76 -11.99
N THR A 80 0.01 -21.02 -11.56
CA THR A 80 0.17 -20.50 -10.20
C THR A 80 0.05 -18.98 -10.19
N VAL A 81 -0.90 -18.47 -9.39
CA VAL A 81 -1.05 -17.02 -9.14
C VAL A 81 -0.40 -16.69 -7.80
N LEU A 82 0.53 -15.73 -7.79
CA LEU A 82 1.09 -15.16 -6.57
C LEU A 82 0.37 -13.86 -6.24
N ILE A 83 -0.33 -13.82 -5.12
CA ILE A 83 -0.97 -12.61 -4.60
C ILE A 83 0.03 -11.91 -3.68
N TYR A 84 0.29 -10.63 -3.96
CA TYR A 84 1.07 -9.76 -3.09
C TYR A 84 0.15 -8.73 -2.41
N GLY A 85 0.56 -8.32 -1.21
CA GLY A 85 -0.01 -7.21 -0.44
C GLY A 85 0.86 -6.94 0.78
N HIS A 86 0.45 -6.03 1.65
CA HIS A 86 1.20 -5.73 2.86
C HIS A 86 0.30 -5.57 4.10
N TYR A 87 0.81 -5.96 5.26
CA TYR A 87 0.07 -5.91 6.52
C TYR A 87 0.48 -4.74 7.43
N ASP A 88 1.59 -4.08 7.13
CA ASP A 88 1.94 -2.83 7.80
C ASP A 88 1.07 -1.67 7.33
N VAL A 89 1.03 -0.60 8.11
CA VAL A 89 0.19 0.57 7.83
C VAL A 89 0.92 1.85 8.23
N GLN A 90 0.60 2.96 7.56
CA GLN A 90 1.06 4.30 7.96
C GLN A 90 0.72 4.65 9.43
N PRO A 91 1.52 5.50 10.10
CA PRO A 91 1.14 6.13 11.35
C PRO A 91 -0.24 6.81 11.28
N PRO A 92 -1.06 6.76 12.33
CA PRO A 92 -2.41 7.32 12.31
C PRO A 92 -2.45 8.82 12.63
N GLU A 93 -1.35 9.45 13.05
CA GLU A 93 -1.34 10.86 13.41
C GLU A 93 -1.71 11.78 12.24
N PRO A 94 -2.33 12.95 12.52
CA PRO A 94 -2.76 13.45 13.84
C PRO A 94 -4.04 12.77 14.36
N LEU A 95 -4.02 12.35 15.63
CA LEU A 95 -5.11 11.55 16.23
C LEU A 95 -6.40 12.34 16.44
N GLU A 96 -6.29 13.65 16.67
CA GLU A 96 -7.42 14.55 16.92
C GLU A 96 -8.31 14.79 15.69
N LEU A 97 -7.83 14.47 14.49
CA LEU A 97 -8.63 14.55 13.27
C LEU A 97 -9.52 13.31 13.05
N TRP A 98 -9.31 12.25 13.83
CA TRP A 98 -10.12 11.05 13.75
C TRP A 98 -11.44 11.20 14.51
N HIS A 99 -12.54 10.75 13.90
CA HIS A 99 -13.86 10.71 14.55
C HIS A 99 -14.06 9.50 15.48
N SER A 100 -13.31 8.42 15.25
CA SER A 100 -13.22 7.20 16.07
C SER A 100 -11.75 6.77 16.11
N GLY A 101 -11.33 5.96 17.09
CA GLY A 101 -9.92 5.54 17.16
C GLY A 101 -9.43 4.94 15.83
N PRO A 102 -8.19 5.21 15.40
CA PRO A 102 -7.68 4.75 14.09
C PRO A 102 -7.67 3.24 13.96
N PHE A 103 -7.51 2.52 15.07
CA PHE A 103 -7.55 1.06 15.15
C PHE A 103 -8.83 0.56 15.84
N GLU A 104 -9.89 1.36 15.83
CA GLU A 104 -11.24 1.01 16.28
C GLU A 104 -12.19 1.08 15.07
N PRO A 105 -12.27 0.00 14.26
CA PRO A 105 -13.02 0.05 13.01
C PRO A 105 -14.49 0.35 13.20
N VAL A 106 -14.98 1.37 12.48
CA VAL A 106 -16.40 1.76 12.47
C VAL A 106 -16.96 1.60 11.07
N ILE A 107 -18.15 1.01 10.97
CA ILE A 107 -18.92 0.96 9.73
C ILE A 107 -19.89 2.13 9.72
N LYS A 108 -19.77 3.00 8.73
CA LYS A 108 -20.69 4.13 8.52
C LYS A 108 -20.99 4.29 7.03
N ASP A 109 -22.28 4.40 6.69
CA ASP A 109 -22.75 4.58 5.32
C ASP A 109 -22.18 3.53 4.33
N GLY A 110 -22.04 2.27 4.81
CA GLY A 110 -21.51 1.16 4.02
C GLY A 110 -19.99 1.15 3.84
N LYS A 111 -19.25 2.06 4.51
CA LYS A 111 -17.79 2.17 4.46
C LYS A 111 -17.16 1.79 5.80
N VAL A 112 -15.96 1.22 5.75
CA VAL A 112 -15.17 0.89 6.95
C VAL A 112 -14.13 1.99 7.18
N PHE A 113 -14.24 2.67 8.31
CA PHE A 113 -13.31 3.70 8.75
C PHE A 113 -12.35 3.09 9.78
N ALA A 114 -11.10 2.88 9.37
CA ALA A 114 -9.97 2.46 10.20
C ALA A 114 -8.66 2.69 9.42
N ARG A 115 -7.54 2.90 10.11
CA ARG A 115 -6.21 2.82 9.50
C ARG A 115 -6.00 1.39 8.98
N GLY A 116 -5.57 1.27 7.73
CA GLY A 116 -5.36 -0.02 7.06
C GLY A 116 -6.56 -0.52 6.26
N SER A 117 -7.74 0.09 6.35
CA SER A 117 -8.96 -0.48 5.75
C SER A 117 -8.95 -0.50 4.23
N ALA A 118 -8.22 0.41 3.60
CA ALA A 118 -8.08 0.54 2.16
C ALA A 118 -6.60 0.59 1.73
N ASP A 119 -5.66 0.23 2.61
CA ASP A 119 -4.21 0.34 2.39
C ASP A 119 -3.45 -0.43 3.49
N ASP A 120 -3.21 -1.74 3.34
CA ASP A 120 -3.78 -2.65 2.32
C ASP A 120 -4.52 -3.84 2.96
N LYS A 121 -4.78 -3.79 4.27
CA LYS A 121 -5.43 -4.89 5.00
C LYS A 121 -6.81 -5.24 4.47
N GLY A 122 -7.55 -4.29 3.91
CA GLY A 122 -8.84 -4.60 3.28
C GLY A 122 -8.67 -5.47 2.04
N GLN A 123 -7.76 -5.08 1.16
CA GLN A 123 -7.69 -5.66 -0.19
C GLN A 123 -6.92 -6.97 -0.22
N PHE A 124 -5.78 -7.11 0.47
CA PHE A 124 -5.17 -8.43 0.54
C PHE A 124 -6.07 -9.42 1.29
N TYR A 125 -6.84 -8.97 2.29
CA TYR A 125 -7.74 -9.85 3.03
C TYR A 125 -8.96 -10.29 2.21
N MET A 126 -9.42 -9.45 1.27
CA MET A 126 -10.38 -9.87 0.24
C MET A 126 -9.88 -11.09 -0.52
N HIS A 127 -8.60 -11.14 -0.90
CA HIS A 127 -8.01 -12.30 -1.58
C HIS A 127 -7.93 -13.54 -0.67
N VAL A 128 -7.64 -13.37 0.61
CA VAL A 128 -7.72 -14.46 1.60
C VAL A 128 -9.13 -15.05 1.66
N LYS A 129 -10.17 -14.21 1.70
CA LYS A 129 -11.57 -14.69 1.68
C LYS A 129 -11.97 -15.28 0.34
N ALA A 130 -11.42 -14.81 -0.78
CA ALA A 130 -11.62 -15.43 -2.09
C ALA A 130 -11.04 -16.86 -2.13
N LEU A 131 -9.83 -17.07 -1.59
CA LEU A 131 -9.27 -18.42 -1.42
C LEU A 131 -10.18 -19.30 -0.58
N GLU A 132 -10.70 -18.78 0.54
CA GLU A 132 -11.61 -19.53 1.42
C GLU A 132 -12.86 -19.98 0.66
N VAL A 133 -13.55 -19.06 -0.01
CA VAL A 133 -14.75 -19.39 -0.79
C VAL A 133 -14.43 -20.46 -1.84
N MET A 134 -13.32 -20.31 -2.58
CA MET A 134 -12.96 -21.25 -3.64
C MET A 134 -12.53 -22.62 -3.10
N SER A 135 -11.86 -22.67 -1.94
CA SER A 135 -11.46 -23.92 -1.29
C SER A 135 -12.68 -24.66 -0.73
N GLN A 136 -13.60 -23.95 -0.10
CA GLN A 136 -14.79 -24.55 0.54
C GLN A 136 -15.88 -24.96 -0.45
N THR A 137 -15.79 -24.48 -1.70
CA THR A 137 -16.72 -24.84 -2.78
C THR A 137 -16.07 -25.67 -3.88
N ASP A 138 -14.83 -26.14 -3.68
CA ASP A 138 -14.05 -26.90 -4.66
C ASP A 138 -14.01 -26.24 -6.06
N SER A 139 -13.94 -24.90 -6.08
CA SER A 139 -14.01 -24.10 -7.31
C SER A 139 -12.66 -23.54 -7.75
N LEU A 140 -11.57 -23.93 -7.11
CA LEU A 140 -10.24 -23.42 -7.39
C LEU A 140 -9.66 -24.06 -8.68
N VAL A 141 -9.34 -23.22 -9.67
CA VAL A 141 -8.88 -23.65 -11.00
C VAL A 141 -7.38 -23.44 -11.24
N THR A 142 -6.67 -22.82 -10.29
CA THR A 142 -5.24 -22.53 -10.31
C THR A 142 -4.59 -22.92 -8.98
N ASN A 143 -3.26 -22.97 -8.95
CA ASN A 143 -2.53 -22.92 -7.69
C ASN A 143 -2.47 -21.46 -7.22
N VAL A 144 -2.37 -21.26 -5.91
CA VAL A 144 -2.33 -19.92 -5.31
C VAL A 144 -1.17 -19.85 -4.33
N LYS A 145 -0.41 -18.77 -4.39
CA LYS A 145 0.59 -18.38 -3.40
C LYS A 145 0.27 -16.99 -2.89
N PHE A 146 0.68 -16.70 -1.66
CA PHE A 146 0.59 -15.39 -1.02
C PHE A 146 1.98 -14.95 -0.58
N LEU A 147 2.29 -13.67 -0.80
CA LEU A 147 3.47 -12.98 -0.28
C LEU A 147 2.99 -11.68 0.35
N ILE A 148 2.73 -11.70 1.66
CA ILE A 148 2.25 -10.52 2.39
C ILE A 148 3.39 -9.97 3.23
N GLU A 149 3.91 -8.79 2.87
CA GLU A 149 5.03 -8.18 3.58
C GLU A 149 4.58 -7.24 4.70
N GLY A 150 5.54 -6.70 5.47
CA GLY A 150 5.28 -5.78 6.57
C GLY A 150 6.19 -4.56 6.56
N GLU A 151 6.69 -4.16 5.39
CA GLU A 151 7.59 -3.01 5.26
C GLU A 151 7.25 -2.08 4.08
N GLU A 152 6.10 -2.24 3.43
CA GLU A 152 5.75 -1.46 2.23
C GLU A 152 5.76 0.03 2.53
N GLU A 153 5.21 0.42 3.68
CA GLU A 153 5.01 1.82 4.08
C GLU A 153 6.32 2.53 4.48
N ILE A 154 7.40 1.76 4.56
CA ILE A 154 8.78 2.23 4.77
C ILE A 154 9.70 1.91 3.57
N GLY A 155 9.12 1.55 2.42
CA GLY A 155 9.80 1.36 1.14
C GLY A 155 10.32 -0.06 0.88
N SER A 156 9.77 -1.07 1.55
CA SER A 156 10.10 -2.50 1.39
C SER A 156 11.61 -2.83 1.43
N PRO A 157 12.41 -2.29 2.38
CA PRO A 157 13.88 -2.40 2.37
C PRO A 157 14.40 -3.85 2.35
N SER A 158 13.67 -4.82 2.89
CA SER A 158 14.10 -6.22 2.89
C SER A 158 13.54 -7.06 1.74
N LEU A 159 12.49 -6.59 1.04
CA LEU A 159 11.74 -7.41 0.10
C LEU A 159 12.59 -7.86 -1.09
N GLU A 160 13.39 -6.95 -1.68
CA GLU A 160 14.21 -7.27 -2.84
C GLU A 160 15.15 -8.45 -2.57
N LYS A 161 15.87 -8.39 -1.44
CA LYS A 161 16.79 -9.46 -0.99
C LYS A 161 16.03 -10.76 -0.70
N PHE A 162 14.85 -10.66 -0.07
CA PHE A 162 14.01 -11.82 0.20
C PHE A 162 13.57 -12.51 -1.08
N VAL A 163 13.04 -11.77 -2.06
CA VAL A 163 12.60 -12.30 -3.36
C VAL A 163 13.78 -12.91 -4.13
N ALA A 164 14.92 -12.22 -4.16
CA ALA A 164 16.13 -12.71 -4.83
C ALA A 164 16.60 -14.06 -4.26
N SER A 165 16.46 -14.26 -2.94
CA SER A 165 16.87 -15.48 -2.23
C SER A 165 15.84 -16.62 -2.30
N ASN A 166 14.58 -16.31 -2.61
CA ASN A 166 13.45 -17.25 -2.56
C ASN A 166 12.77 -17.46 -3.93
N LYS A 167 13.48 -17.25 -5.04
CA LYS A 167 12.92 -17.34 -6.41
C LYS A 167 12.16 -18.66 -6.69
N GLU A 168 12.71 -19.79 -6.25
CA GLU A 168 12.04 -21.09 -6.43
C GLU A 168 10.75 -21.20 -5.60
N LEU A 169 10.76 -20.70 -4.37
CA LEU A 169 9.57 -20.64 -3.51
C LEU A 169 8.48 -19.75 -4.13
N LEU A 170 8.88 -18.60 -4.69
CA LEU A 170 7.97 -17.59 -5.24
C LEU A 170 7.62 -17.79 -6.72
N LYS A 171 8.14 -18.84 -7.35
CA LYS A 171 7.86 -19.15 -8.75
C LYS A 171 6.35 -19.24 -9.00
N CYS A 172 5.89 -18.46 -9.97
CA CYS A 172 4.50 -18.32 -10.36
C CYS A 172 4.40 -17.91 -11.84
N ASP A 173 3.19 -17.99 -12.40
CA ASP A 173 2.90 -17.59 -13.78
C ASP A 173 2.37 -16.15 -13.85
N ILE A 174 1.67 -15.70 -12.80
CA ILE A 174 1.09 -14.35 -12.69
C ILE A 174 1.28 -13.84 -11.27
N ILE A 175 1.63 -12.55 -11.15
CA ILE A 175 1.56 -11.80 -9.89
C ILE A 175 0.31 -10.93 -9.92
N LEU A 176 -0.49 -10.99 -8.85
CA LEU A 176 -1.70 -10.19 -8.67
C LEU A 176 -1.51 -9.27 -7.46
N ILE A 177 -1.67 -7.96 -7.69
CA ILE A 177 -1.59 -6.92 -6.66
C ILE A 177 -2.92 -6.18 -6.67
N SER A 178 -3.45 -5.85 -5.49
CA SER A 178 -4.69 -5.08 -5.37
C SER A 178 -4.52 -3.97 -4.35
N ASP A 179 -3.59 -3.08 -4.64
CA ASP A 179 -3.13 -2.05 -3.74
C ASP A 179 -3.12 -0.69 -4.46
N SER A 180 -4.25 -0.38 -5.07
CA SER A 180 -4.42 0.84 -5.87
C SER A 180 -5.89 1.27 -5.88
N ALA A 181 -6.13 2.48 -6.38
CA ALA A 181 -7.45 3.09 -6.39
C ALA A 181 -8.25 2.73 -7.65
N LEU A 182 -9.58 2.61 -7.48
CA LEU A 182 -10.49 2.61 -8.60
C LEU A 182 -10.64 4.03 -9.17
N LEU A 183 -10.73 4.14 -10.50
CA LEU A 183 -11.05 5.43 -11.14
C LEU A 183 -12.43 5.95 -10.71
N SER A 184 -13.43 5.08 -10.67
CA SER A 184 -14.73 5.37 -10.05
C SER A 184 -15.50 4.08 -9.75
N MET A 185 -16.55 4.18 -8.94
CA MET A 185 -17.42 3.03 -8.63
C MET A 185 -18.19 2.50 -9.87
N GLN A 186 -18.36 3.33 -10.90
CA GLN A 186 -19.04 2.97 -12.15
C GLN A 186 -18.08 2.44 -13.21
N SER A 187 -16.79 2.76 -13.09
CA SER A 187 -15.73 2.40 -14.04
C SER A 187 -14.56 1.75 -13.30
N PRO A 188 -14.58 0.42 -13.07
CA PRO A 188 -13.44 -0.26 -12.48
C PRO A 188 -12.20 -0.14 -13.38
N SER A 189 -11.03 0.02 -12.76
CA SER A 189 -9.75 0.19 -13.44
C SER A 189 -8.83 -1.02 -13.26
N LEU A 190 -7.89 -1.17 -14.20
CA LEU A 190 -6.72 -2.02 -14.08
C LEU A 190 -5.51 -1.11 -14.31
N ASP A 191 -4.66 -0.99 -13.30
CA ASP A 191 -3.45 -0.20 -13.42
C ASP A 191 -2.38 -1.00 -14.15
N VAL A 192 -1.84 -0.41 -15.22
CA VAL A 192 -0.82 -1.01 -16.07
C VAL A 192 0.57 -0.39 -15.88
N GLY A 193 0.68 0.57 -14.96
CA GLY A 193 1.93 1.24 -14.63
C GLY A 193 1.76 2.16 -13.43
N MET A 194 2.82 2.29 -12.64
CA MET A 194 2.92 3.22 -11.51
C MET A 194 4.14 4.12 -11.70
N ARG A 195 4.13 5.30 -11.08
CA ARG A 195 5.32 6.16 -11.06
C ARG A 195 6.34 5.56 -10.10
N GLY A 196 7.63 5.74 -10.41
CA GLY A 196 8.68 5.56 -9.41
C GLY A 196 8.66 6.70 -8.38
N LEU A 197 9.33 6.48 -7.25
CA LEU A 197 9.52 7.48 -6.19
C LEU A 197 10.99 7.56 -5.82
N SER A 198 11.51 8.77 -5.65
CA SER A 198 12.82 9.03 -5.08
C SER A 198 12.66 10.03 -3.94
N TYR A 199 13.05 9.63 -2.73
CA TYR A 199 13.01 10.47 -1.54
C TYR A 199 14.43 10.92 -1.20
N ILE A 200 14.64 12.23 -1.00
CA ILE A 200 15.95 12.82 -0.71
C ILE A 200 15.82 13.70 0.53
N GLU A 201 16.67 13.45 1.52
CA GLU A 201 16.84 14.34 2.67
C GLU A 201 17.98 15.33 2.39
N VAL A 202 17.71 16.63 2.61
CA VAL A 202 18.69 17.70 2.45
C VAL A 202 18.85 18.44 3.78
N GLU A 203 20.01 18.28 4.41
CA GLU A 203 20.37 19.04 5.61
C GLU A 203 21.16 20.31 5.24
N VAL A 204 20.72 21.45 5.78
CA VAL A 204 21.45 22.72 5.69
C VAL A 204 21.88 23.14 7.08
N THR A 205 23.16 23.00 7.39
CA THR A 205 23.73 23.45 8.66
C THR A 205 24.30 24.87 8.53
N GLY A 206 23.92 25.76 9.45
CA GLY A 206 24.39 27.14 9.50
C GLY A 206 25.48 27.37 10.54
N ALA A 207 25.21 28.25 11.49
CA ALA A 207 26.09 28.49 12.62
C ALA A 207 26.22 27.25 13.52
N ASN A 208 27.28 27.18 14.31
CA ASN A 208 27.56 26.07 15.24
C ASN A 208 26.63 26.02 16.47
N ARG A 209 25.60 26.86 16.52
CA ARG A 209 24.55 26.94 17.55
C ARG A 209 23.40 27.82 17.04
N ASP A 210 22.27 27.73 17.72
CA ASP A 210 21.17 28.68 17.52
C ASP A 210 21.58 30.10 17.89
N LEU A 211 21.05 31.07 17.13
CA LEU A 211 21.42 32.47 17.24
C LEU A 211 20.21 33.35 17.54
N HIS A 212 20.40 34.38 18.36
CA HIS A 212 19.38 35.40 18.62
C HIS A 212 19.10 36.20 17.34
N SER A 213 17.90 36.07 16.77
CA SER A 213 17.54 36.65 15.47
C SER A 213 17.71 38.17 15.38
N GLY A 214 17.50 38.91 16.47
CA GLY A 214 17.74 40.37 16.48
C GLY A 214 19.22 40.79 16.46
N THR A 215 20.14 39.96 16.98
CA THR A 215 21.57 40.30 17.03
C THR A 215 22.28 39.91 15.74
N TYR A 216 21.89 38.76 15.18
CA TYR A 216 22.57 38.15 14.03
C TYR A 216 21.73 38.21 12.74
N GLY A 217 20.51 38.75 12.81
CA GLY A 217 19.60 38.90 11.68
C GLY A 217 20.22 39.77 10.58
N GLY A 218 20.40 39.17 9.40
CA GLY A 218 21.05 39.82 8.26
C GLY A 218 22.59 39.74 8.26
N ALA A 219 23.23 39.30 9.34
CA ALA A 219 24.69 39.15 9.40
C ALA A 219 25.17 37.76 8.96
N VAL A 220 24.33 36.73 9.13
CA VAL A 220 24.64 35.34 8.77
C VAL A 220 23.51 34.74 7.92
N ALA A 221 23.86 33.77 7.07
CA ALA A 221 22.86 33.00 6.33
C ALA A 221 22.01 32.18 7.30
N ASN A 222 20.70 32.38 7.24
CA ASN A 222 19.76 31.59 8.03
C ASN A 222 19.46 30.27 7.28
N PRO A 223 19.76 29.10 7.85
CA PRO A 223 19.52 27.81 7.20
C PRO A 223 18.11 27.64 6.65
N ILE A 224 17.07 28.08 7.36
CA ILE A 224 15.68 27.93 6.87
C ILE A 224 15.43 28.78 5.62
N THR A 225 16.05 29.95 5.51
CA THR A 225 15.94 30.80 4.31
C THR A 225 16.67 30.19 3.12
N ILE A 226 17.82 29.56 3.35
CA ILE A 226 18.58 28.87 2.28
C ILE A 226 17.81 27.63 1.83
N LEU A 227 17.33 26.81 2.76
CA LEU A 227 16.53 25.63 2.46
C LEU A 227 15.26 25.98 1.68
N ALA A 228 14.54 27.03 2.10
CA ALA A 228 13.36 27.51 1.37
C ALA A 228 13.68 27.91 -0.08
N LYS A 229 14.82 28.56 -0.32
CA LYS A 229 15.28 28.91 -1.67
C LYS A 229 15.66 27.68 -2.49
N MET A 230 16.29 26.69 -1.88
CA MET A 230 16.64 25.43 -2.55
C MET A 230 15.37 24.66 -2.97
N ILE A 231 14.40 24.52 -2.07
CA ILE A 231 13.12 23.85 -2.34
C ILE A 231 12.35 24.60 -3.43
N ALA A 232 12.21 25.91 -3.32
CA ALA A 232 11.56 26.72 -4.36
C ALA A 232 12.29 26.61 -5.70
N GLY A 233 13.62 26.52 -5.66
CA GLY A 233 14.46 26.39 -6.83
C GLY A 233 14.34 25.05 -7.56
N CYS A 234 13.66 24.04 -7.01
CA CYS A 234 13.41 22.75 -7.68
C CYS A 234 12.33 22.82 -8.76
N HIS A 235 11.49 23.87 -8.76
CA HIS A 235 10.44 24.07 -9.76
C HIS A 235 10.47 25.49 -10.32
N ASP A 236 10.08 25.67 -11.58
CA ASP A 236 9.84 26.97 -12.20
C ASP A 236 8.42 27.49 -11.91
N GLU A 237 8.06 28.66 -12.44
CA GLU A 237 6.73 29.26 -12.28
C GLU A 237 5.58 28.46 -12.92
N ASN A 238 5.89 27.48 -13.77
CA ASN A 238 4.93 26.58 -14.42
C ASN A 238 4.94 25.17 -13.79
N ASN A 239 5.63 24.99 -12.65
CA ASN A 239 5.85 23.71 -11.98
C ASN A 239 6.68 22.70 -12.78
N HIS A 240 7.52 23.13 -13.72
CA HIS A 240 8.52 22.23 -14.32
C HIS A 240 9.69 22.04 -13.37
N ILE A 241 10.22 20.81 -13.34
CA ILE A 241 11.37 20.47 -12.52
C ILE A 241 12.63 21.07 -13.13
N THR A 242 13.37 21.86 -12.35
CA THR A 242 14.54 22.63 -12.83
C THR A 242 15.87 21.89 -12.64
N ILE A 243 15.84 20.69 -12.08
CA ILE A 243 17.03 19.87 -11.82
C ILE A 243 17.68 19.51 -13.17
N PRO A 244 18.95 19.85 -13.41
CA PRO A 244 19.61 19.55 -14.68
C PRO A 244 19.59 18.04 -15.00
N GLY A 245 19.24 17.71 -16.25
CA GLY A 245 19.15 16.34 -16.74
C GLY A 245 17.88 15.58 -16.34
N PHE A 246 16.96 16.19 -15.59
CA PHE A 246 15.75 15.50 -15.12
C PHE A 246 14.90 14.91 -16.25
N TYR A 247 14.83 15.59 -17.39
CA TYR A 247 13.99 15.18 -18.53
C TYR A 247 14.72 14.34 -19.59
N ASP A 248 16.02 14.07 -19.43
CA ASP A 248 16.85 13.45 -20.47
C ASP A 248 16.35 12.04 -20.85
N ASP A 249 15.85 11.29 -19.86
CA ASP A 249 15.34 9.92 -20.03
C ASP A 249 13.80 9.83 -19.99
N VAL A 250 13.09 10.98 -19.94
CA VAL A 250 11.62 10.99 -19.89
C VAL A 250 11.07 10.64 -21.27
N LEU A 251 10.41 9.48 -21.35
CA LEU A 251 9.74 9.05 -22.58
C LEU A 251 8.49 9.88 -22.84
N GLU A 252 8.39 10.45 -24.05
CA GLU A 252 7.19 11.15 -24.47
C GLU A 252 6.10 10.16 -24.89
N SER A 253 4.90 10.31 -24.31
CA SER A 253 3.74 9.53 -24.73
C SER A 253 3.35 9.86 -26.17
N ASN A 254 3.19 8.82 -26.99
CA ASN A 254 2.78 8.97 -28.38
C ASN A 254 1.29 9.36 -28.51
N GLU A 255 0.84 9.72 -29.72
CA GLU A 255 -0.54 10.14 -29.94
C GLU A 255 -1.58 9.06 -29.59
N GLU A 256 -1.26 7.78 -29.82
CA GLU A 256 -2.20 6.68 -29.55
C GLU A 256 -2.38 6.49 -28.04
N GLU A 257 -1.28 6.51 -27.28
CA GLU A 257 -1.29 6.48 -25.82
C GLU A 257 -2.06 7.66 -25.24
N ARG A 258 -1.81 8.88 -25.73
CA ARG A 258 -2.55 10.08 -25.29
C ARG A 258 -4.05 9.97 -25.58
N LYS A 259 -4.42 9.44 -26.76
CA LYS A 259 -5.82 9.17 -27.10
C LYS A 259 -6.44 8.12 -26.18
N LEU A 260 -5.69 7.09 -25.77
CA LEU A 260 -6.16 6.08 -24.83
C LEU A 260 -6.34 6.63 -23.42
N LEU A 261 -5.35 7.39 -22.91
CA LEU A 261 -5.43 8.05 -21.59
C LEU A 261 -6.65 8.97 -21.51
N ASN A 262 -6.91 9.75 -22.56
CA ASN A 262 -8.06 10.66 -22.63
C ASN A 262 -9.42 9.97 -22.76
N LYS A 263 -9.49 8.63 -22.88
CA LYS A 263 -10.76 7.88 -22.77
C LYS A 263 -11.19 7.65 -21.34
N ALA A 264 -10.27 7.76 -20.38
CA ALA A 264 -10.61 7.62 -18.97
C ALA A 264 -11.61 8.73 -18.59
N PRO A 265 -12.75 8.40 -17.96
CA PRO A 265 -13.69 9.42 -17.49
C PRO A 265 -12.99 10.34 -16.50
N TYR A 266 -12.98 11.64 -16.81
CA TYR A 266 -12.44 12.68 -15.96
C TYR A 266 -13.37 13.89 -15.98
N ASN A 267 -13.69 14.41 -14.80
CA ASN A 267 -14.45 15.64 -14.62
C ASN A 267 -13.64 16.57 -13.71
N GLU A 268 -13.06 17.60 -14.32
CA GLU A 268 -12.22 18.57 -13.62
C GLU A 268 -12.97 19.27 -12.48
N GLN A 269 -14.25 19.60 -12.66
CA GLN A 269 -15.03 20.26 -11.62
C GLN A 269 -15.27 19.35 -10.42
N GLU A 270 -15.63 18.10 -10.67
CA GLU A 270 -15.83 17.09 -9.61
C GLU A 270 -14.54 16.87 -8.82
N TYR A 271 -13.40 16.77 -9.52
CA TYR A 271 -12.09 16.62 -8.89
C TYR A 271 -11.71 17.84 -8.02
N LYS A 272 -11.98 19.06 -8.51
CA LYS A 272 -11.76 20.30 -7.75
C LYS A 272 -12.66 20.40 -6.53
N ASP A 273 -13.94 20.03 -6.66
CA ASP A 273 -14.92 20.04 -5.56
C ASP A 273 -14.55 19.02 -4.47
N GLU A 274 -14.09 17.82 -4.86
CA GLU A 274 -13.61 16.78 -3.94
C GLU A 274 -12.41 17.25 -3.11
N LEU A 275 -11.43 17.90 -3.76
CA LEU A 275 -10.22 18.41 -3.12
C LEU A 275 -10.43 19.77 -2.42
N GLY A 276 -11.58 20.43 -2.65
CA GLY A 276 -11.87 21.75 -2.11
C GLY A 276 -10.98 22.88 -2.69
N VAL A 277 -10.53 22.74 -3.94
CA VAL A 277 -9.63 23.69 -4.62
C VAL A 277 -10.35 24.44 -5.74
N LYS A 278 -9.82 25.61 -6.13
CA LYS A 278 -10.38 26.44 -7.21
C LYS A 278 -9.68 26.24 -8.55
N GLU A 279 -8.39 25.96 -8.50
CA GLU A 279 -7.48 25.77 -9.63
C GLU A 279 -6.61 24.56 -9.35
#